data_AF-A0A2T5VEN4-F1
#
_entry.id   AF-A0A2T5VEN4-F1
#
_cell.length_a   1.000
_cell.length_b   1.000
_cell.length_c   1.000
_cell.angle_alpha   90.00
_cell.angle_beta   90.00
_cell.angle_gamma   90.00
#
_symmetry.space_group_name_H-M   'P 1'
#
loop_
_entity.id
_entity.type
_entity.pdbx_description
1 polymer ?
#
loop_
_entity_poly.entity_id
_entity_poly.type
_entity_poly.pdbx_seq_one_letter_code
_entity_poly.pdbx_strand_id
1 'polypeptide(L)'
;MDTDLGQGLCFDLVRGSEGDAPVSLLKIMKGEGPVDLEADAVLREVTEFACFCQRYAILASCDEPGNIGFVRDGEGYRLVAYDLKFRLNKEFIPISTLFSSVRRRKVQRRFERLFEPLAESLGRAGNA
;
A
#
# COMPACT_ATOMS: atom_id res chain seq x y z
N MET A 1 21.21 -8.05 -6.83
CA MET A 1 21.76 -8.77 -8.00
C MET A 1 23.25 -8.77 -7.84
N ASP A 2 23.94 -9.89 -8.05
CA ASP A 2 25.41 -9.85 -8.02
C ASP A 2 25.90 -9.12 -9.28
N THR A 3 26.78 -8.16 -9.07
CA THR A 3 27.44 -7.39 -10.13
C THR A 3 28.94 -7.59 -9.99
N ASP A 4 29.69 -7.24 -11.03
CA ASP A 4 31.16 -7.31 -11.04
C ASP A 4 31.83 -6.44 -9.95
N LEU A 5 31.04 -5.58 -9.28
CA LEU A 5 31.46 -4.68 -8.20
C LEU A 5 30.81 -5.01 -6.83
N GLY A 6 30.13 -6.17 -6.69
CA GLY A 6 29.43 -6.58 -5.47
C GLY A 6 27.91 -6.52 -5.58
N GLN A 7 27.21 -6.33 -4.45
CA GLN A 7 25.74 -6.28 -4.44
C GLN A 7 25.22 -5.00 -5.12
N GLY A 8 24.58 -5.17 -6.28
CA GLY A 8 23.89 -4.11 -7.00
C GLY A 8 22.45 -3.92 -6.49
N LEU A 9 22.02 -2.66 -6.38
CA LEU A 9 20.64 -2.28 -6.13
C LEU A 9 19.83 -2.44 -7.42
N CYS A 10 18.64 -3.06 -7.32
CA CYS A 10 17.68 -3.14 -8.41
C CYS A 10 16.54 -2.17 -8.11
N PHE A 11 16.25 -1.28 -9.04
CA PHE A 11 15.17 -0.31 -8.93
C PHE A 11 14.22 -0.46 -10.12
N ASP A 12 12.95 -0.66 -9.83
CA ASP A 12 11.89 -0.59 -10.83
C ASP A 12 11.19 0.76 -10.71
N LEU A 13 11.20 1.52 -11.81
CA LEU A 13 10.50 2.80 -11.87
C LEU A 13 9.02 2.56 -12.18
N VAL A 14 8.16 2.89 -11.23
CA VAL A 14 6.71 2.81 -11.40
C VAL A 14 6.21 4.12 -12.02
N ARG A 15 5.56 4.01 -13.19
CA ARG A 15 4.98 5.12 -13.95
C ARG A 15 3.59 4.75 -14.45
N GLY A 16 2.75 5.76 -14.65
CA GLY A 16 1.45 5.58 -15.30
C GLY A 16 1.56 5.56 -16.80
N SER A 17 0.42 5.32 -17.45
CA SER A 17 0.29 5.33 -18.91
C SER A 17 0.71 6.66 -19.56
N GLU A 18 0.65 7.76 -18.82
CA GLU A 18 1.08 9.09 -19.28
C GLU A 18 2.48 9.48 -18.78
N GLY A 19 3.18 8.56 -18.11
CA GLY A 19 4.51 8.82 -17.53
C GLY A 19 4.47 9.58 -16.20
N ASP A 20 3.29 9.77 -15.60
CA ASP A 20 3.09 10.33 -14.27
C ASP A 20 3.62 9.38 -13.16
N ALA A 21 4.01 9.97 -12.03
CA ALA A 21 4.38 9.21 -10.84
C ALA A 21 3.12 8.86 -10.04
N PRO A 22 3.13 7.75 -9.27
CA PRO A 22 2.00 7.40 -8.42
C PRO A 22 1.62 8.52 -7.45
N VAL A 23 0.33 8.82 -7.35
CA VAL A 23 -0.21 9.68 -6.29
C VAL A 23 -0.40 8.82 -5.04
N SER A 24 0.39 9.09 -4.00
CA SER A 24 0.34 8.30 -2.77
C SER A 24 -1.01 8.41 -2.08
N LEU A 25 -1.40 7.35 -1.37
CA LEU A 25 -2.61 7.36 -0.54
C LEU A 25 -2.54 8.48 0.51
N LEU A 26 -1.35 8.79 1.02
CA LEU A 26 -1.13 9.92 1.92
C LEU A 26 -1.56 11.27 1.30
N LYS A 27 -1.28 11.50 0.00
CA LYS A 27 -1.73 12.71 -0.70
C LYS A 27 -3.23 12.71 -0.91
N ILE A 28 -3.79 11.57 -1.31
CA ILE A 28 -5.24 11.40 -1.47
C ILE A 28 -5.97 11.70 -0.15
N MET A 29 -5.46 11.19 0.97
CA MET A 29 -6.01 11.46 2.32
C MET A 29 -5.93 12.95 2.73
N LYS A 30 -5.08 13.75 2.08
CA LYS A 30 -4.98 15.19 2.29
C LYS A 30 -5.88 16.00 1.34
N GLY A 31 -6.63 15.34 0.47
CA GLY A 31 -7.43 16.00 -0.58
C GLY A 31 -6.60 16.42 -1.80
N GLU A 32 -5.37 15.94 -1.93
CA GLU A 32 -4.48 16.20 -3.07
C GLU A 32 -4.55 15.08 -4.13
N GLY A 33 -5.67 14.36 -4.19
CA GLY A 33 -5.89 13.27 -5.13
C GLY A 33 -6.29 13.76 -6.53
N PRO A 34 -6.19 12.90 -7.56
CA PRO A 34 -6.79 13.18 -8.87
C PRO A 34 -8.30 13.39 -8.74
N VAL A 35 -8.84 14.36 -9.48
CA VAL A 35 -10.26 14.75 -9.40
C VAL A 35 -11.20 13.64 -9.86
N ASP A 36 -10.77 12.82 -10.81
CA ASP A 36 -11.52 11.70 -11.37
C ASP A 36 -11.22 10.35 -10.69
N LEU A 37 -10.50 10.37 -9.56
CA LEU A 37 -10.31 9.20 -8.72
C LEU A 37 -11.31 9.21 -7.56
N GLU A 38 -12.42 8.49 -7.77
CA GLU A 38 -13.53 8.43 -6.81
C GLU A 38 -13.14 7.78 -5.48
N ALA A 39 -13.66 8.33 -4.37
CA ALA A 39 -13.43 7.82 -3.02
C ALA A 39 -13.79 6.33 -2.84
N ASP A 40 -14.90 5.90 -3.45
CA ASP A 40 -15.33 4.50 -3.42
C ASP A 40 -14.36 3.58 -4.17
N ALA A 41 -13.78 4.05 -5.27
CA ALA A 41 -12.75 3.31 -5.99
C ALA A 41 -11.49 3.17 -5.14
N VAL A 42 -11.07 4.24 -4.45
CA VAL A 42 -9.93 4.19 -3.52
C VAL A 42 -10.17 3.17 -2.40
N LEU A 43 -11.32 3.22 -1.74
CA LEU A 43 -11.65 2.30 -0.65
C LEU A 43 -11.68 0.85 -1.14
N ARG A 44 -12.27 0.58 -2.31
CA ARG A 44 -12.33 -0.76 -2.90
C ARG A 44 -10.93 -1.31 -3.16
N GLU A 45 -10.08 -0.58 -3.90
CA GLU A 45 -8.75 -1.05 -4.29
C GLU A 45 -7.84 -1.28 -3.06
N VAL A 46 -7.90 -0.39 -2.06
CA VAL A 46 -7.14 -0.56 -0.81
C VAL A 46 -7.65 -1.77 -0.02
N THR A 47 -8.96 -2.04 -0.03
CA THR A 47 -9.56 -3.22 0.60
C THR A 47 -9.11 -4.51 -0.07
N GLU A 48 -9.14 -4.57 -1.40
CA GLU A 48 -8.68 -5.74 -2.16
C GLU A 48 -7.19 -6.00 -1.93
N PHE A 49 -6.38 -4.94 -1.89
CA PHE A 49 -4.96 -5.04 -1.56
C PHE A 49 -4.72 -5.54 -0.13
N ALA A 50 -5.49 -5.06 0.85
CA ALA A 50 -5.41 -5.55 2.23
C ALA A 50 -5.75 -7.04 2.33
N CYS A 51 -6.80 -7.49 1.62
CA CYS A 51 -7.18 -8.89 1.53
C CYS A 51 -6.07 -9.74 0.88
N PHE A 52 -5.43 -9.24 -0.18
CA PHE A 52 -4.28 -9.88 -0.82
C PHE A 52 -3.13 -10.04 0.19
N CYS A 53 -2.70 -8.96 0.83
CA CYS A 53 -1.63 -8.99 1.82
C CYS A 53 -1.95 -9.93 2.99
N GLN A 54 -3.19 -9.96 3.46
CA GLN A 54 -3.64 -10.87 4.52
C GLN A 54 -3.59 -12.32 4.06
N ARG A 55 -4.10 -12.65 2.86
CA ARG A 55 -4.13 -14.01 2.32
C ARG A 55 -2.74 -14.63 2.25
N TYR A 56 -1.78 -13.85 1.74
CA TYR A 56 -0.38 -14.25 1.56
C TYR A 56 0.52 -13.92 2.76
N ALA A 57 -0.05 -13.34 3.81
CA ALA A 57 0.64 -12.99 5.05
C ALA A 57 1.90 -12.12 4.82
N ILE A 58 1.76 -11.09 3.98
CA ILE A 58 2.84 -10.19 3.57
C ILE A 58 3.22 -9.26 4.72
N LEU A 59 4.43 -9.40 5.24
CA LEU A 59 5.00 -8.58 6.32
C LEU A 59 5.97 -7.50 5.80
N ALA A 60 5.52 -6.73 4.82
CA ALA A 60 6.21 -5.52 4.37
C ALA A 60 5.47 -4.26 4.87
N SER A 61 6.00 -3.07 4.58
CA SER A 61 5.39 -1.77 4.86
C SER A 61 4.18 -1.43 3.96
N CYS A 62 3.32 -2.42 3.69
CA CYS A 62 2.15 -2.30 2.80
C CYS A 62 0.97 -1.51 3.39
N ASP A 63 0.98 -1.25 4.70
CA ASP A 63 -0.02 -0.49 5.45
C ASP A 63 0.36 1.00 5.60
N GLU A 64 1.51 1.41 5.08
CA GLU A 64 1.96 2.81 5.14
C GLU A 64 1.35 3.59 3.97
N PRO A 65 0.52 4.63 4.20
CA PRO A 65 -0.11 5.40 3.12
C PRO A 65 0.88 6.06 2.14
N GLY A 66 2.13 6.26 2.56
CA GLY A 66 3.19 6.81 1.70
C GLY A 66 3.76 5.80 0.70
N ASN A 67 3.62 4.49 0.96
CA ASN A 67 4.19 3.39 0.19
C ASN A 67 3.17 2.70 -0.73
N ILE A 68 1.94 3.21 -0.73
CA ILE A 68 0.89 2.78 -1.65
C ILE A 68 0.33 4.02 -2.34
N GLY A 69 0.00 3.87 -3.61
CA GLY A 69 -0.51 4.97 -4.41
C GLY A 69 -1.27 4.50 -5.62
N PHE A 70 -1.87 5.44 -6.32
CA PHE A 70 -2.63 5.21 -7.54
C PHE A 70 -1.86 5.80 -8.70
N VAL A 71 -1.84 5.08 -9.80
CA VAL A 71 -1.16 5.49 -11.02
C VAL A 71 -2.13 5.39 -12.19
N ARG A 72 -2.06 6.32 -13.14
CA ARG A 72 -2.94 6.29 -14.32
C ARG A 72 -2.70 5.03 -15.13
N ASP A 73 -3.76 4.30 -15.48
CA ASP A 73 -3.71 3.10 -16.31
C ASP A 73 -4.85 3.16 -17.34
N GLY A 74 -4.56 3.81 -18.48
CA GLY A 74 -5.56 4.13 -19.49
C GLY A 74 -6.61 5.09 -18.96
N GLU A 75 -7.89 4.73 -19.10
CA GLU A 75 -9.02 5.54 -18.63
C GLU A 75 -9.22 5.50 -17.10
N GLY A 76 -8.45 4.68 -16.38
CA GLY A 76 -8.63 4.48 -14.95
C GLY A 76 -7.35 4.63 -14.15
N TYR A 77 -7.41 4.11 -12.93
CA TYR A 77 -6.30 4.09 -11.98
C TYR A 77 -6.04 2.68 -11.51
N ARG A 78 -4.76 2.38 -11.29
CA ARG A 78 -4.31 1.13 -10.68
C ARG A 78 -3.60 1.42 -9.37
N LEU A 79 -3.93 0.66 -8.34
CA LEU A 79 -3.19 0.71 -7.07
C LEU A 79 -1.83 0.00 -7.20
N VAL A 80 -0.79 0.67 -6.71
CA VAL A 80 0.58 0.18 -6.71
C VAL A 80 1.18 0.33 -5.31
N ALA A 81 2.06 -0.60 -4.94
CA ALA A 81 2.84 -0.55 -3.72
C ALA A 81 4.33 -0.43 -4.08
N TYR A 82 5.06 0.45 -3.40
CA TYR A 82 6.47 0.76 -3.67
C TYR A 82 7.21 1.09 -2.36
N ASP A 83 8.54 1.13 -2.40
CA ASP A 83 9.41 1.27 -1.20
C ASP A 83 9.05 0.28 -0.06
N LEU A 84 8.70 -0.94 -0.44
CA LEU A 84 8.32 -1.98 0.51
C LEU A 84 9.53 -2.49 1.28
N LYS A 85 9.57 -2.18 2.57
CA LYS A 85 10.61 -2.66 3.49
C LYS A 85 10.09 -3.84 4.27
N PHE A 86 10.88 -4.91 4.31
CA PHE A 86 10.62 -6.01 5.25
C PHE A 86 10.68 -5.45 6.67
N ARG A 87 9.56 -5.57 7.39
CA ARG A 87 9.53 -5.16 8.78
C ARG A 87 10.01 -6.32 9.63
N LEU A 88 11.19 -6.16 10.22
CA LEU A 88 11.72 -7.12 11.20
C LEU A 88 10.68 -7.31 12.32
N ASN A 89 10.34 -8.57 12.56
CA ASN A 89 9.43 -8.95 13.62
C ASN A 89 10.07 -8.62 14.97
N LYS A 90 9.63 -7.53 15.62
CA LYS A 90 10.02 -7.16 17.00
C LYS A 90 9.34 -8.04 18.06
N GLU A 91 9.12 -9.31 17.78
CA GLU A 91 8.45 -10.24 18.72
C GLU A 91 9.52 -10.93 19.57
N PHE A 92 9.37 -10.92 20.90
CA PHE A 92 10.26 -11.64 21.83
C PHE A 92 10.30 -13.15 21.56
N ILE A 93 9.16 -13.71 21.12
CA ILE A 93 9.04 -15.04 20.53
C ILE A 93 8.40 -14.83 19.15
N PRO A 94 9.02 -15.26 18.04
CA PRO A 94 8.56 -14.92 16.70
C PRO A 94 7.40 -15.84 16.28
N ILE A 95 6.30 -15.84 17.04
CA ILE A 95 5.12 -16.69 16.82
C ILE A 95 4.52 -16.43 15.43
N SER A 96 4.56 -15.19 14.95
CA SER A 96 4.11 -14.87 13.58
C SER A 96 5.03 -15.44 12.50
N THR A 97 6.28 -15.81 12.81
CA THR A 97 7.12 -16.58 11.87
C THR A 97 6.74 -18.06 11.85
N LEU A 98 6.34 -18.60 13.02
CA LEU A 98 6.04 -20.01 13.21
C LEU A 98 4.62 -20.40 12.78
N PHE A 99 3.65 -19.46 12.82
CA PHE A 99 2.25 -19.74 12.52
C PHE A 99 1.67 -18.74 11.52
N SER A 100 1.30 -19.23 10.33
CA SER A 100 0.71 -18.43 9.25
C SER A 100 -0.56 -17.70 9.70
N SER A 101 -1.44 -18.34 10.47
CA SER A 101 -2.67 -17.73 10.99
C SER A 101 -2.41 -16.50 11.88
N VAL A 102 -1.36 -16.55 12.71
CA VAL A 102 -0.95 -15.41 13.55
C VAL A 102 -0.40 -14.28 12.68
N ARG A 103 0.38 -14.63 11.65
CA ARG A 103 0.89 -13.67 10.67
C ARG A 103 -0.25 -12.97 9.92
N ARG A 104 -1.24 -13.71 9.43
CA ARG A 104 -2.43 -13.16 8.76
C ARG A 104 -3.17 -12.19 9.68
N ARG A 105 -3.40 -12.56 10.95
CA ARG A 105 -4.05 -11.68 11.94
C ARG A 105 -3.22 -10.44 12.27
N LYS A 106 -1.90 -10.51 12.16
CA LYS A 106 -1.01 -9.35 12.31
C LYS A 106 -1.12 -8.39 11.13
N VAL A 107 -1.19 -8.92 9.90
CA VAL A 107 -1.43 -8.12 8.70
C VAL A 107 -2.81 -7.46 8.76
N GLN A 108 -3.85 -8.21 9.11
CA GLN A 108 -5.21 -7.67 9.29
C GLN A 108 -5.22 -6.46 10.24
N ARG A 109 -4.67 -6.62 11.45
CA ARG A 109 -4.60 -5.54 12.45
C ARG A 109 -3.85 -4.30 11.97
N ARG A 110 -2.94 -4.43 11.01
CA ARG A 110 -2.22 -3.28 10.43
C ARG A 110 -3.10 -2.52 9.46
N PHE A 111 -3.79 -3.22 8.57
CA PHE A 111 -4.74 -2.58 7.65
C PHE A 111 -5.96 -2.00 8.37
N GLU A 112 -6.43 -2.62 9.47
CA GLU A 112 -7.49 -2.03 10.32
C GLU A 112 -7.10 -0.63 10.83
N ARG A 113 -5.83 -0.42 11.19
CA ARG A 113 -5.31 0.90 11.62
C ARG A 113 -5.18 1.91 10.48
N LEU A 114 -5.14 1.44 9.23
CA LEU A 114 -5.11 2.28 8.04
C LEU A 114 -6.53 2.70 7.62
N PHE A 115 -7.51 1.80 7.74
CA PHE A 115 -8.86 2.04 7.22
C PHE A 115 -9.61 3.15 7.95
N GLU A 116 -9.47 3.26 9.27
CA GLU A 116 -10.13 4.30 10.06
C GLU A 116 -9.75 5.72 9.58
N PRO A 117 -8.47 6.12 9.54
CA PRO A 117 -8.09 7.45 9.05
C PRO A 117 -8.35 7.62 7.54
N LEU A 118 -8.29 6.55 6.76
CA LEU A 118 -8.60 6.59 5.33
C LEU A 118 -10.07 6.95 5.08
N ALA A 119 -10.99 6.23 5.71
CA ALA A 119 -12.43 6.46 5.56
C ALA A 119 -12.82 7.86 6.04
N GLU A 120 -12.26 8.32 7.16
CA GLU A 120 -12.47 9.69 7.65
C GLU A 120 -11.99 10.74 6.64
N SER A 121 -10.81 10.55 6.05
CA SER A 121 -10.24 11.50 5.10
C SER A 121 -11.06 11.58 3.81
N LEU A 122 -11.50 10.44 3.28
CA LEU A 122 -12.30 10.38 2.06
C LEU A 122 -13.73 10.92 2.27
N GLY A 123 -14.33 10.68 3.44
CA GLY A 123 -15.62 11.25 3.79
C GLY A 123 -15.60 12.78 3.93
N ARG A 124 -14.45 13.38 4.28
CA ARG A 124 -14.27 14.83 4.28
C ARG A 124 -14.08 15.40 2.87
N ALA A 125 -13.36 14.67 2.00
CA ALA A 125 -13.12 15.08 0.62
C ALA A 125 -14.41 15.09 -0.24
N GLY A 126 -15.37 14.20 0.02
CA GLY A 126 -16.66 14.17 -0.68
C GLY A 126 -17.68 15.25 -0.27
N ASN A 127 -17.38 16.05 0.75
CA ASN A 127 -18.26 17.12 1.27
C ASN A 127 -17.70 18.54 1.06
N ALA A 128 -16.58 18.67 0.35
CA ALA A 128 -15.92 19.94 0.01
C ALA A 128 -16.16 20.31 -1.45
#